data_AF-A0A9W9UUU0-F1
#
_entry.id   AF-A0A9W9UUU0-F1
#
_cell.length_a   1.000
_cell.length_b   1.000
_cell.length_c   1.000
_cell.angle_alpha   90.00
_cell.angle_beta   90.00
_cell.angle_gamma   90.00
#
_symmetry.space_group_name_H-M   'P 1'
#
loop_
_entity.id
_entity.type
_entity.pdbx_description
1 polymer ?
#
loop_
_entity_poly.entity_id
_entity_poly.type
_entity_poly.pdbx_seq_one_letter_code
_entity_poly.pdbx_strand_id
1 'polypeptide(L)'
;MGSPSNEALQTYKGYFQRDPSTCRFLPFLEDMIYFLVDDFDMKINAEALPTAATEETISEEKVRVQVVSRLLDEFKDNFDDSFNQPFDMEEEGLREYTYVKTVDVFYFYLNQIQRRPSNLDRDTSVKPAKEQRDEDWKIYIEKLHRQAQHGVQRSIIRA
;
A
#
# COMPACT_ATOMS: atom_id res chain seq x y z
N MET A 1 -7.49 6.05 31.86
CA MET A 1 -7.72 5.25 30.64
C MET A 1 -6.97 5.96 29.52
N GLY A 2 -6.10 5.28 28.79
CA GLY A 2 -5.39 5.90 27.64
C GLY A 2 -6.35 6.15 26.48
N SER A 3 -6.02 7.08 25.57
CA SER A 3 -6.79 7.25 24.34
C SER A 3 -6.67 6.00 23.44
N PRO A 4 -7.66 5.70 22.57
CA PRO A 4 -7.58 4.60 21.61
C PRO A 4 -6.30 4.63 20.76
N SER A 5 -5.87 5.82 20.36
CA SER A 5 -4.60 6.04 19.65
C SER A 5 -3.36 5.70 20.47
N ASN A 6 -3.34 5.96 21.79
CA ASN A 6 -2.24 5.56 22.66
C ASN A 6 -2.13 4.03 22.78
N GLU A 7 -3.25 3.31 22.82
CA GLU A 7 -3.28 1.83 22.85
C GLU A 7 -2.83 1.23 21.51
N ALA A 8 -3.31 1.79 20.40
CA ALA A 8 -2.87 1.43 19.05
C ALA A 8 -1.37 1.66 18.88
N LEU A 9 -0.85 2.79 19.34
CA LEU A 9 0.57 3.15 19.24
C LEU A 9 1.46 2.21 20.06
N GLN A 10 1.06 1.79 21.26
CA GLN A 10 1.84 0.82 22.04
C GLN A 10 1.92 -0.55 21.36
N THR A 11 0.79 -1.00 20.81
CA THR A 11 0.71 -2.25 20.04
C THR A 11 1.56 -2.17 18.78
N TYR A 12 1.51 -1.03 18.08
CA TYR A 12 2.27 -0.76 16.87
C TYR A 12 3.79 -0.66 17.12
N LYS A 13 4.20 0.01 18.20
CA LYS A 13 5.62 0.08 18.63
C LYS A 13 6.20 -1.31 18.90
N GLY A 14 5.44 -2.19 19.55
CA GLY A 14 5.86 -3.58 19.80
C GLY A 14 6.03 -4.41 18.52
N TYR A 15 5.22 -4.14 17.48
CA TYR A 15 5.33 -4.78 16.18
C TYR A 15 6.60 -4.35 15.43
N PHE A 16 6.93 -3.06 15.44
CA PHE A 16 8.06 -2.50 14.66
C PHE A 16 9.41 -2.42 15.39
N GLN A 17 9.47 -2.57 16.71
CA GLN A 17 10.74 -2.81 17.43
C GLN A 17 11.51 -4.04 16.89
N ARG A 18 10.84 -4.92 16.14
CA ARG A 18 11.42 -6.09 15.47
C ARG A 18 11.98 -5.81 14.08
N ASP A 19 11.70 -4.64 13.50
CA ASP A 19 12.17 -4.22 12.18
C ASP A 19 13.06 -2.94 12.30
N PRO A 20 14.38 -3.06 12.12
CA PRO A 20 15.32 -1.93 12.23
C PRO A 20 15.05 -0.81 11.22
N SER A 21 14.38 -1.08 10.10
CA SER A 21 14.07 -0.09 9.05
C SER A 21 13.04 0.95 9.47
N THR A 22 12.30 0.67 10.55
CA THR A 22 11.22 1.52 11.06
C THR A 22 11.66 2.54 12.10
N CYS A 23 12.83 2.37 12.72
CA CYS A 23 13.33 3.31 13.74
C CYS A 23 13.54 4.73 13.19
N ARG A 24 13.88 4.87 11.89
CA ARG A 24 14.12 6.17 11.24
C ARG A 24 12.83 6.93 10.88
N PHE A 25 11.70 6.21 10.79
CA PHE A 25 10.40 6.78 10.42
C PHE A 25 9.39 6.77 11.55
N LEU A 26 9.83 6.33 12.74
CA LEU A 26 8.95 6.19 13.91
C LEU A 26 8.10 7.44 14.12
N PRO A 27 8.63 8.69 14.13
CA PRO A 27 7.83 9.89 14.37
C PRO A 27 6.70 10.09 13.35
N PHE A 28 7.00 9.96 12.05
CA PHE A 28 6.00 10.02 10.99
C PHE A 28 4.90 8.97 11.18
N LEU A 29 5.29 7.74 11.55
CA LEU A 29 4.32 6.66 11.76
C LEU A 29 3.50 6.84 13.03
N GLU A 30 4.04 7.46 14.09
CA GLU A 30 3.25 7.79 15.28
C GLU A 30 2.16 8.81 14.93
N ASP A 31 2.54 9.91 14.27
CA ASP A 31 1.60 10.95 13.82
C ASP A 31 0.55 10.36 12.87
N MET A 32 0.97 9.51 11.93
CA MET A 32 0.06 8.83 11.01
C MET A 32 -0.94 7.93 11.74
N ILE A 33 -0.53 7.24 12.81
CA ILE A 33 -1.44 6.42 13.61
C ILE A 33 -2.43 7.29 14.36
N TYR A 34 -1.98 8.38 14.98
CA TYR A 34 -2.88 9.33 15.65
C TYR A 34 -3.92 9.85 14.67
N PHE A 35 -3.47 10.36 13.52
CA PHE A 35 -4.37 10.88 12.49
C PHE A 35 -5.33 9.82 11.98
N LEU A 36 -4.84 8.61 11.68
CA LEU A 36 -5.66 7.53 11.14
C LEU A 36 -6.74 7.05 12.13
N VAL A 37 -6.41 6.99 13.43
CA VAL A 37 -7.31 6.47 14.46
C VAL A 37 -8.30 7.52 14.94
N ASP A 38 -7.83 8.76 15.15
CA ASP A 38 -8.62 9.79 15.83
C ASP A 38 -9.32 10.75 14.85
N ASP A 39 -8.74 11.04 13.67
CA ASP A 39 -9.19 12.13 12.79
C ASP A 39 -9.67 11.67 11.40
N PHE A 40 -9.10 10.60 10.85
CA PHE A 40 -9.37 10.19 9.47
C PHE A 40 -10.66 9.36 9.34
N ASP A 41 -11.69 9.95 8.74
CA ASP A 41 -12.87 9.19 8.32
C ASP A 41 -12.56 8.43 7.02
N MET A 42 -12.47 7.10 7.12
CA MET A 42 -12.14 6.22 6.00
C MET A 42 -13.14 6.32 4.84
N LYS A 43 -14.42 6.63 5.10
CA LYS A 43 -15.50 6.72 4.10
C LYS A 43 -15.63 5.49 3.18
N ILE A 44 -15.18 4.33 3.62
CA ILE A 44 -15.34 3.04 2.93
C ILE A 44 -15.76 1.96 3.93
N ASN A 45 -16.36 0.89 3.41
CA ASN A 45 -16.59 -0.30 4.22
C ASN A 45 -15.24 -1.02 4.47
N ALA A 46 -14.81 -1.09 5.74
CA ALA A 46 -13.59 -1.79 6.14
C ALA A 46 -13.57 -3.29 5.78
N GLU A 47 -14.75 -3.91 5.66
CA GLU A 47 -14.90 -5.32 5.23
C GLU A 47 -14.61 -5.52 3.75
N ALA A 48 -14.65 -4.45 2.94
CA ALA A 48 -14.38 -4.53 1.50
C ALA A 48 -12.90 -4.75 1.17
N LEU A 49 -12.02 -4.66 2.16
CA LEU A 49 -10.57 -4.85 2.01
C LEU A 49 -10.12 -6.16 2.67
N PRO A 50 -9.07 -6.81 2.16
CA PRO A 50 -8.53 -8.04 2.72
C PRO A 50 -7.77 -7.80 4.03
N THR A 51 -7.12 -8.82 4.57
CA THR A 51 -6.23 -8.70 5.75
C THR A 51 -4.90 -8.01 5.44
N ALA A 52 -4.43 -8.07 4.20
CA ALA A 52 -3.16 -7.46 3.79
C ALA A 52 -3.16 -7.02 2.32
N ALA A 53 -2.31 -6.03 1.99
CA ALA A 53 -2.14 -5.52 0.62
C ALA A 53 -1.78 -6.62 -0.39
N THR A 54 -0.99 -7.61 0.03
CA THR A 54 -0.56 -8.74 -0.82
C THR A 54 -1.70 -9.66 -1.24
N GLU A 55 -2.84 -9.57 -0.58
CA GLU A 55 -4.02 -10.38 -0.82
C GLU A 55 -5.11 -9.60 -1.54
N GLU A 56 -4.87 -8.36 -1.95
CA GLU A 56 -5.84 -7.56 -2.69
C GLU A 56 -6.09 -8.15 -4.07
N THR A 57 -7.33 -8.12 -4.54
CA THR A 57 -7.65 -8.14 -5.97
C THR A 57 -7.35 -6.76 -6.60
N ILE A 58 -7.32 -6.67 -7.94
CA ILE A 58 -7.12 -5.38 -8.62
C ILE A 58 -8.16 -4.33 -8.20
N SER A 59 -9.40 -4.74 -7.95
CA SER A 59 -10.46 -3.82 -7.54
C SER A 59 -10.25 -3.29 -6.12
N GLU A 60 -9.86 -4.16 -5.19
CA GLU A 60 -9.58 -3.79 -3.80
C GLU A 60 -8.34 -2.91 -3.70
N GLU A 61 -7.30 -3.22 -4.47
CA GLU A 61 -6.11 -2.40 -4.56
C GLU A 61 -6.43 -0.98 -5.04
N LYS A 62 -7.31 -0.82 -6.04
CA LYS A 62 -7.75 0.50 -6.50
C LYS A 62 -8.45 1.28 -5.39
N VAL A 63 -9.30 0.62 -4.62
CA VAL A 63 -9.98 1.22 -3.45
C VAL A 63 -8.94 1.66 -2.43
N ARG A 64 -8.00 0.78 -2.06
CA ARG A 64 -6.92 1.13 -1.13
C ARG A 64 -6.11 2.32 -1.64
N VAL A 65 -5.68 2.32 -2.90
CA VAL A 65 -4.89 3.42 -3.48
C VAL A 65 -5.64 4.74 -3.31
N GLN A 66 -6.95 4.78 -3.63
CA GLN A 66 -7.75 5.99 -3.45
C GLN A 66 -7.83 6.45 -1.98
N VAL A 67 -8.04 5.52 -1.05
CA VAL A 67 -8.15 5.84 0.38
C VAL A 67 -6.80 6.28 0.97
N VAL A 68 -5.72 5.57 0.65
CA VAL A 68 -4.37 5.89 1.16
C VAL A 68 -3.83 7.17 0.54
N SER A 69 -4.12 7.44 -0.74
CA SER A 69 -3.80 8.75 -1.33
C SER A 69 -4.52 9.88 -0.60
N ARG A 70 -5.83 9.72 -0.33
CA ARG A 70 -6.58 10.71 0.44
C ARG A 70 -6.04 10.86 1.87
N LEU A 71 -5.71 9.76 2.54
CA LEU A 71 -5.11 9.77 3.86
C LEU A 71 -3.81 10.59 3.87
N LEU A 72 -2.93 10.38 2.89
CA LEU A 72 -1.68 11.12 2.77
C LEU A 72 -1.89 12.60 2.45
N ASP A 73 -2.87 12.93 1.60
CA ASP A 73 -3.19 14.32 1.26
C ASP A 73 -3.76 15.06 2.47
N GLU A 74 -4.76 14.48 3.15
CA GLU A 74 -5.34 15.07 4.36
C GLU A 74 -4.32 15.11 5.52
N PHE A 75 -3.44 14.10 5.64
CA PHE A 75 -2.37 14.11 6.64
C PHE A 75 -1.39 15.27 6.41
N LYS A 76 -0.99 15.51 5.15
CA LYS A 76 -0.12 16.65 4.81
C LYS A 76 -0.76 17.99 5.16
N ASP A 77 -2.06 18.14 4.93
CA ASP A 77 -2.79 19.36 5.26
C ASP A 77 -2.85 19.63 6.77
N ASN A 78 -2.77 18.58 7.60
CA ASN A 78 -2.83 18.67 9.06
C ASN A 78 -1.44 18.70 9.74
N PHE A 79 -0.38 18.28 9.04
CA PHE A 79 0.97 18.15 9.60
C PHE A 79 2.02 18.80 8.69
N ASP A 80 2.25 20.10 8.91
CA ASP A 80 3.18 20.96 8.15
C ASP A 80 4.67 20.52 8.24
N ASP A 81 5.06 19.77 9.27
CA ASP A 81 6.48 19.49 9.62
C ASP A 81 6.89 18.01 9.60
N SER A 82 5.96 17.05 9.51
CA SER A 82 6.29 15.62 9.66
C SER A 82 7.06 15.03 8.45
N PHE A 83 7.06 15.74 7.31
CA PHE A 83 7.86 15.41 6.13
C PHE A 83 9.23 16.10 6.09
N ASN A 84 9.49 17.08 6.97
CA ASN A 84 10.73 17.88 6.98
C ASN A 84 11.89 17.20 7.72
N GLN A 85 11.77 15.93 8.09
CA GLN A 85 12.92 15.20 8.62
C GLN A 85 13.96 14.94 7.51
N PRO A 86 15.27 15.08 7.81
CA PRO A 86 16.33 14.86 6.83
C PRO A 86 16.45 13.37 6.52
N PHE A 87 15.63 12.90 5.60
CA PHE A 87 15.81 11.60 4.99
C PHE A 87 16.92 11.73 3.94
N ASP A 88 18.03 11.03 4.14
CA ASP A 88 19.08 10.88 3.12
C ASP A 88 18.60 9.91 2.03
N MET A 89 17.50 10.27 1.36
CA MET A 89 16.95 9.53 0.23
C MET A 89 16.57 10.51 -0.86
N GLU A 90 16.66 10.06 -2.11
CA GLU A 90 16.07 10.79 -3.24
C GLU A 90 14.57 11.01 -2.98
N GLU A 91 14.05 12.16 -3.37
CA GLU A 91 12.66 12.58 -3.10
C GLU A 91 11.64 11.52 -3.57
N GLU A 92 11.89 10.89 -4.72
CA GLU A 92 11.05 9.81 -5.26
C GLU A 92 11.09 8.55 -4.37
N GLY A 93 12.29 8.13 -3.95
CA GLY A 93 12.46 7.00 -3.04
C GLY A 93 11.82 7.25 -1.66
N LEU A 94 11.84 8.49 -1.19
CA LEU A 94 11.14 8.89 0.03
C LEU A 94 9.61 8.81 -0.14
N ARG A 95 9.07 9.28 -1.26
CA ARG A 95 7.63 9.20 -1.56
C ARG A 95 7.14 7.76 -1.64
N GLU A 96 7.86 6.91 -2.37
CA GLU A 96 7.54 5.48 -2.49
C GLU A 96 7.57 4.77 -1.13
N TYR A 97 8.63 5.00 -0.35
CA TYR A 97 8.77 4.37 0.96
C TYR A 97 7.70 4.84 1.97
N THR A 98 7.40 6.15 1.97
CA THR A 98 6.32 6.72 2.80
C THR A 98 4.99 6.06 2.47
N TYR A 99 4.68 5.90 1.18
CA TYR A 99 3.46 5.25 0.75
C TYR A 99 3.39 3.80 1.24
N VAL A 100 4.45 3.02 1.06
CA VAL A 100 4.52 1.63 1.53
C VAL A 100 4.28 1.54 3.04
N LYS A 101 4.94 2.39 3.84
CA LYS A 101 4.75 2.38 5.29
C LYS A 101 3.37 2.87 5.73
N THR A 102 2.76 3.78 4.96
CA THR A 102 1.37 4.20 5.22
C THR A 102 0.39 3.06 4.94
N VAL A 103 0.64 2.25 3.90
CA VAL A 103 -0.15 1.03 3.64
C VAL A 103 -0.01 0.02 4.79
N ASP A 104 1.20 -0.14 5.35
CA ASP A 104 1.43 -1.01 6.51
C ASP A 104 0.62 -0.53 7.73
N VAL A 105 0.69 0.77 8.07
CA VAL A 105 -0.11 1.39 9.15
C VAL A 105 -1.60 1.18 8.90
N PHE A 106 -2.04 1.42 7.67
CA PHE A 106 -3.44 1.32 7.28
C PHE A 106 -3.99 -0.08 7.49
N TYR A 107 -3.28 -1.12 7.02
CA TYR A 107 -3.70 -2.50 7.26
C TYR A 107 -3.56 -2.94 8.71
N PHE A 108 -2.54 -2.45 9.42
CA PHE A 108 -2.42 -2.68 10.85
C PHE A 108 -3.68 -2.18 11.56
N TYR A 109 -4.10 -0.94 11.30
CA TYR A 109 -5.30 -0.34 11.88
C TYR A 109 -6.57 -1.12 11.51
N LEU A 110 -6.76 -1.43 10.22
CA LEU A 110 -7.90 -2.23 9.77
C LEU A 110 -8.00 -3.58 10.50
N ASN A 111 -6.87 -4.19 10.83
CA ASN A 111 -6.83 -5.47 11.53
C ASN A 111 -7.03 -5.36 13.04
N GLN A 112 -7.02 -4.15 13.62
CA GLN A 112 -7.42 -3.92 15.02
C GLN A 112 -8.94 -3.75 15.17
N ILE A 113 -9.65 -3.39 14.11
CA ILE A 113 -11.10 -3.24 14.14
C ILE A 113 -11.75 -4.62 14.01
N GLN A 114 -12.82 -4.86 14.77
CA GLN A 114 -13.65 -6.04 14.58
C GLN A 114 -14.39 -5.95 13.24
N ARG A 115 -13.88 -6.68 12.24
CA ARG A 115 -14.44 -6.75 10.88
C ARG A 115 -14.32 -8.15 10.31
N ARG A 116 -15.04 -8.43 9.22
CA ARG A 116 -14.83 -9.62 8.39
C ARG A 116 -14.11 -9.23 7.09
N PRO A 117 -12.79 -9.44 6.97
CA PRO A 117 -12.03 -9.13 5.77
C PRO A 117 -12.54 -9.86 4.52
N SER A 118 -12.48 -9.19 3.37
CA SER A 118 -13.04 -9.69 2.10
C SER A 118 -12.37 -10.97 1.57
N ASN A 119 -11.16 -11.29 2.03
CA ASN A 119 -10.42 -12.47 1.59
C ASN A 119 -10.80 -13.75 2.35
N LEU A 120 -11.48 -13.67 3.50
CA LEU A 120 -11.76 -14.85 4.33
C LEU A 120 -12.63 -15.90 3.64
N ASP A 121 -13.63 -15.46 2.87
CA ASP A 121 -14.56 -16.35 2.15
C ASP A 121 -14.33 -16.32 0.64
N ARG A 122 -13.17 -15.80 0.22
CA ARG A 122 -12.88 -15.61 -1.19
C ARG A 122 -12.62 -16.96 -1.85
N ASP A 123 -13.21 -17.15 -3.02
CA ASP A 123 -12.93 -18.32 -3.84
C ASP A 123 -11.42 -18.38 -4.16
N THR A 124 -10.83 -19.56 -3.94
CA THR A 124 -9.44 -19.89 -4.28
C THR A 124 -9.08 -19.61 -5.75
N SER A 125 -10.05 -19.53 -6.65
CA SER A 125 -9.81 -19.16 -8.05
C SER A 125 -9.54 -17.67 -8.27
N VAL A 126 -9.85 -16.82 -7.28
CA VAL A 126 -9.66 -15.36 -7.40
C VAL A 126 -8.21 -15.02 -7.11
N LYS A 127 -7.53 -14.50 -8.13
CA LYS A 127 -6.11 -14.15 -8.04
C LYS A 127 -5.89 -12.82 -7.31
N PRO A 128 -4.83 -12.72 -6.49
CA PRO A 128 -4.33 -11.44 -6.04
C PRO A 128 -3.86 -10.56 -7.22
N ALA A 129 -3.90 -9.25 -7.02
CA ALA A 129 -3.57 -8.23 -8.00
C ALA A 129 -2.15 -8.38 -8.54
N LYS A 130 -1.22 -8.74 -7.65
CA LYS A 130 0.18 -9.00 -8.02
C LYS A 130 0.29 -10.17 -9.01
N GLU A 131 -0.35 -11.29 -8.71
CA GLU A 131 -0.34 -12.47 -9.59
C GLU A 131 -0.96 -12.15 -10.95
N GLN A 132 -2.10 -11.44 -10.96
CA GLN A 132 -2.75 -11.01 -12.19
C GLN A 132 -1.85 -10.09 -13.02
N ARG A 133 -1.18 -9.11 -12.40
CA ARG A 133 -0.24 -8.23 -13.10
C ARG A 133 0.97 -8.96 -13.66
N ASP A 134 1.51 -9.92 -12.91
CA ASP A 134 2.65 -10.72 -13.35
C ASP A 134 2.28 -11.56 -14.59
N GLU A 135 1.05 -12.08 -14.65
CA GLU A 135 0.52 -12.75 -15.84
C GLU A 135 0.30 -11.79 -17.01
N ASP A 136 -0.36 -10.66 -16.78
CA ASP A 136 -0.60 -9.63 -17.80
C ASP A 136 0.72 -9.12 -18.39
N TRP A 137 1.75 -8.94 -17.54
CA TRP A 137 3.09 -8.55 -17.95
C TRP A 137 3.76 -9.59 -18.84
N LYS A 138 3.66 -10.88 -18.48
CA LYS A 138 4.19 -11.98 -19.32
C LYS A 138 3.52 -11.98 -20.70
N ILE A 139 2.19 -11.87 -20.75
CA ILE A 139 1.43 -11.83 -22.01
C ILE A 139 1.86 -10.62 -22.85
N TYR A 140 2.03 -9.46 -22.22
CA TYR A 140 2.48 -8.24 -22.88
C TYR A 140 3.87 -8.40 -23.49
N ILE A 141 4.83 -8.96 -22.75
CA ILE A 141 6.19 -9.18 -23.22
C ILE A 141 6.23 -10.20 -24.37
N GLU A 142 5.45 -11.28 -24.30
CA GLU A 142 5.34 -12.23 -25.41
C GLU A 142 4.77 -11.60 -26.68
N LYS A 143 3.79 -10.68 -26.54
CA LYS A 143 3.23 -9.93 -27.66
C LYS A 143 4.28 -9.02 -28.29
N LEU A 144 5.04 -8.28 -27.48
CA LEU A 144 6.14 -7.45 -27.97
C LEU A 144 7.20 -8.29 -28.69
N HIS A 145 7.55 -9.45 -28.14
CA HIS A 145 8.51 -10.35 -28.76
C HIS A 145 8.04 -10.85 -30.14
N ARG A 146 6.78 -11.29 -30.25
CA ARG A 146 6.17 -11.70 -31.54
C ARG A 146 6.16 -10.56 -32.56
N GLN A 147 5.83 -9.34 -32.14
CA GLN A 147 5.86 -8.17 -33.01
C GLN A 147 7.27 -7.87 -33.51
N ALA A 148 8.28 -7.95 -32.65
CA ALA A 148 9.68 -7.76 -33.03
C ALA A 148 10.15 -8.85 -34.03
N GLN A 149 9.81 -10.12 -33.79
CA GLN A 149 10.13 -11.22 -34.72
C GLN A 149 9.51 -11.00 -36.11
N HIS A 150 8.23 -10.60 -36.17
CA HIS A 150 7.58 -10.27 -37.43
C HIS A 150 8.18 -9.04 -38.12
N GLY A 151 8.61 -8.04 -37.33
CA GLY A 151 9.34 -6.87 -37.84
C GLY A 151 10.62 -7.30 -38.56
N VAL A 152 11.46 -8.10 -37.89
CA VAL A 152 12.74 -8.61 -38.43
C VAL A 152 12.53 -9.45 -39.68
N GLN A 153 11.56 -10.37 -39.69
CA GLN A 153 11.25 -11.19 -40.87
C GLN A 153 10.83 -10.33 -42.07
N ARG A 154 10.06 -9.26 -41.86
CA ARG A 154 9.67 -8.35 -42.96
C ARG A 154 10.84 -7.52 -43.49
N SER A 155 11.81 -7.16 -42.65
CA SER A 155 13.03 -6.49 -43.09
C SER A 155 13.91 -7.40 -43.94
N ILE A 156 14.02 -8.68 -43.56
CA ILE A 156 14.80 -9.68 -44.29
C ILE A 156 14.18 -10.02 -45.64
N ILE A 157 12.84 -10.10 -45.74
CA ILE A 157 12.14 -10.40 -47.00
C ILE A 157 12.16 -9.22 -48.00
N ARG A 158 12.42 -7.99 -47.53
CA ARG A 158 12.49 -6.78 -48.36
C ARG A 158 13.91 -6.36 -48.75
N ALA A 159 14.93 -7.05 -48.25
CA ALA A 159 16.33 -6.86 -48.61
C ALA A 159 16.74 -7.86 -49.69
#